data_AF-A0A5C6HL18-F1
#
_entry.id   AF-A0A5C6HL18-F1
#
_cell.length_a   1.000
_cell.length_b   1.000
_cell.length_c   1.000
_cell.angle_alpha   90.00
_cell.angle_beta   90.00
_cell.angle_gamma   90.00
#
_symmetry.space_group_name_H-M   'P 1'
#
loop_
_entity.id
_entity.type
_entity.pdbx_description
1 polymer ?
#
loop_
_entity_poly.entity_id
_entity_poly.type
_entity_poly.pdbx_seq_one_letter_code
_entity_poly.pdbx_strand_id
1 'polypeptide(L)'
;MRIAITGTHRVGKTTLAEKLQELFSDYEYYAEPYFELEEVGYIFPETPTADDYLAQLEYSIKQIAKSDNNAIFDRCPVDLLAYIQATDDTLNLQSIFGKVQNVMEEIDLLIFVPIEEPDIISCSVSELPELRYQVDDILRDLISDFDIEMIEVKGNLSERLNQIQNKIDQINSLYYIDK
;
A
#
# COMPACT_ATOMS: atom_id res chain seq x y z
N MET A 1 -14.49 4.51 -6.23
CA MET A 1 -13.79 3.47 -5.47
C MET A 1 -12.44 4.00 -4.98
N ARG A 2 -12.10 3.82 -3.70
CA ARG A 2 -10.78 4.13 -3.14
C ARG A 2 -9.93 2.86 -3.18
N ILE A 3 -8.85 2.90 -3.96
CA ILE A 3 -7.99 1.75 -4.24
C ILE A 3 -6.61 2.03 -3.67
N ALA A 4 -6.12 1.18 -2.78
CA ALA A 4 -4.77 1.31 -2.22
C ALA A 4 -3.90 0.13 -2.63
N ILE A 5 -2.62 0.39 -2.89
CA ILE A 5 -1.65 -0.64 -3.26
C ILE A 5 -0.70 -0.85 -2.07
N THR A 6 -0.54 -2.11 -1.67
CA THR A 6 0.28 -2.52 -0.53
C THR A 6 1.30 -3.58 -0.94
N GLY A 7 2.42 -3.63 -0.24
CA GLY A 7 3.52 -4.56 -0.49
C GLY A 7 4.86 -3.97 -0.09
N THR A 8 5.88 -4.82 -0.03
CA THR A 8 7.24 -4.42 0.39
C THR A 8 7.89 -3.46 -0.61
N HIS A 9 8.96 -2.79 -0.21
CA HIS A 9 9.76 -1.99 -1.13
C HIS A 9 10.21 -2.84 -2.34
N ARG A 10 10.23 -2.21 -3.52
CA ARG A 10 10.72 -2.82 -4.77
C ARG A 10 9.92 -4.02 -5.27
N VAL A 11 8.61 -4.02 -5.06
CA VAL A 11 7.69 -4.95 -5.74
C VAL A 11 6.97 -4.31 -6.95
N GLY A 12 7.30 -3.05 -7.29
CA GLY A 12 6.76 -2.34 -8.46
C GLY A 12 5.42 -1.64 -8.22
N LYS A 13 5.15 -1.20 -6.98
CA LYS A 13 3.89 -0.54 -6.59
C LYS A 13 3.67 0.80 -7.30
N THR A 14 4.63 1.71 -7.24
CA THR A 14 4.54 3.03 -7.91
C THR A 14 4.23 2.90 -9.39
N THR A 15 4.99 2.07 -10.11
CA THR A 15 4.72 1.82 -11.54
C THR A 15 3.34 1.21 -11.78
N LEU A 16 2.87 0.32 -10.89
CA LEU A 16 1.52 -0.24 -10.98
C LEU A 16 0.45 0.83 -10.72
N ALA A 17 0.66 1.70 -9.73
CA ALA A 17 -0.24 2.77 -9.32
C ALA A 17 -0.40 3.82 -10.43
N GLU A 18 0.72 4.29 -11.00
CA GLU A 18 0.75 5.22 -12.13
C GLU A 18 -0.01 4.65 -13.33
N LYS A 19 0.25 3.38 -13.68
CA LYS A 19 -0.43 2.73 -14.81
C LYS A 19 -1.89 2.44 -14.54
N LEU A 20 -2.25 2.16 -13.30
CA LEU A 20 -3.65 2.04 -12.92
C LEU A 20 -4.36 3.38 -13.09
N GLN A 21 -3.73 4.49 -12.69
CA GLN A 21 -4.33 5.81 -12.90
C GLN A 21 -4.44 6.20 -14.38
N GLU A 22 -3.47 5.83 -15.22
CA GLU A 22 -3.59 6.02 -16.67
C GLU A 22 -4.82 5.29 -17.25
N LEU A 23 -5.17 4.11 -16.72
CA LEU A 23 -6.36 3.35 -17.14
C LEU A 23 -7.66 3.92 -16.56
N PHE A 24 -7.60 4.42 -15.33
CA PHE A 24 -8.72 5.02 -14.60
C PHE A 24 -8.51 6.53 -14.48
N SER A 25 -8.48 7.24 -15.60
CA SER A 25 -8.12 8.67 -15.66
C SER A 25 -8.99 9.60 -14.82
N ASP A 26 -10.20 9.15 -14.46
CA ASP A 26 -11.14 9.89 -13.61
C ASP A 26 -10.84 9.71 -12.11
N TYR A 27 -9.83 8.92 -11.75
CA TYR A 27 -9.37 8.71 -10.38
C TYR A 27 -8.22 9.66 -10.08
N GLU A 28 -8.25 10.25 -8.89
CA GLU A 28 -7.17 11.07 -8.38
C GLU A 28 -6.01 10.19 -7.88
N TYR A 29 -4.78 10.56 -8.25
CA TYR A 29 -3.58 9.87 -7.83
C TYR A 29 -3.04 10.48 -6.54
N TYR A 30 -2.79 9.62 -5.54
CA TYR A 30 -2.12 9.98 -4.29
C TYR A 30 -0.76 9.30 -4.25
N ALA A 31 0.28 10.12 -4.39
CA ALA A 31 1.67 9.67 -4.41
C ALA A 31 2.12 9.12 -3.04
N GLU A 32 3.18 8.32 -3.07
CA GLU A 32 3.80 7.76 -1.87
C GLU A 32 4.18 8.85 -0.85
N PRO A 33 3.81 8.69 0.44
CA PRO A 33 4.03 9.69 1.50
C PRO A 33 5.47 10.17 1.65
N TYR A 34 6.45 9.32 1.34
CA TYR A 34 7.87 9.68 1.39
C TYR A 34 8.16 10.91 0.50
N PHE A 35 7.74 10.86 -0.77
CA PHE A 35 8.03 11.94 -1.72
C PHE A 35 7.28 13.22 -1.37
N GLU A 36 6.02 13.08 -0.95
CA GLU A 36 5.20 14.21 -0.52
C GLU A 36 5.78 14.93 0.70
N LEU A 37 6.29 14.17 1.67
CA LEU A 37 6.95 14.73 2.86
C LEU A 37 8.28 15.39 2.50
N GLU A 38 9.05 14.81 1.57
CA GLU A 38 10.30 15.40 1.08
C GLU A 38 10.04 16.74 0.36
N GLU A 39 9.00 16.83 -0.47
CA GLU A 39 8.62 18.07 -1.17
C GLU A 39 8.27 19.23 -0.21
N VAL A 40 7.68 18.93 0.95
CA VAL A 40 7.38 19.94 1.97
C VAL A 40 8.52 20.19 2.96
N GLY A 41 9.69 19.57 2.73
CA GLY A 41 10.94 19.85 3.44
C GLY A 41 11.27 18.90 4.60
N TYR A 42 10.62 17.74 4.70
CA TYR A 42 11.04 16.68 5.61
C TYR A 42 12.33 16.03 5.07
N ILE A 43 13.32 15.81 5.93
CA ILE A 43 14.61 15.23 5.53
C ILE A 43 14.69 13.83 6.12
N PHE A 44 14.60 12.82 5.26
CA PHE A 44 14.78 11.43 5.66
C PHE A 44 16.26 11.04 5.72
N PRO A 45 16.69 10.25 6.73
CA PRO A 45 18.01 9.65 6.75
C PRO A 45 18.13 8.55 5.66
N GLU A 46 19.36 8.16 5.33
CA GLU A 46 19.64 7.07 4.38
C GLU A 46 18.97 5.75 4.78
N THR A 47 18.88 5.49 6.09
CA THR A 47 18.09 4.40 6.66
C THR A 47 16.99 4.98 7.55
N PRO A 48 15.72 4.93 7.11
CA PRO A 48 14.59 5.45 7.88
C PRO A 48 14.47 4.79 9.26
N THR A 49 14.16 5.60 10.26
CA THR A 49 13.85 5.16 11.61
C THR A 49 12.36 4.84 11.76
N ALA A 50 11.96 4.23 12.88
CA ALA A 50 10.55 4.02 13.19
C ALA A 50 9.75 5.33 13.25
N ASP A 51 10.34 6.42 13.74
CA ASP A 51 9.72 7.76 13.75
C ASP A 51 9.51 8.30 12.32
N ASP A 52 10.43 8.01 11.40
CA ASP A 52 10.30 8.40 9.99
C ASP A 52 9.17 7.64 9.29
N TYR A 53 9.02 6.35 9.57
CA TYR A 53 7.88 5.57 9.08
C TYR A 53 6.56 6.02 9.73
N LEU A 54 6.59 6.43 11.00
CA LEU A 54 5.43 6.99 11.67
C LEU A 54 4.98 8.31 11.03
N ALA A 55 5.91 9.19 10.67
CA ALA A 55 5.60 10.44 9.96
C ALA A 55 4.92 10.16 8.61
N GLN A 56 5.45 9.21 7.84
CA GLN A 56 4.83 8.75 6.59
C GLN A 56 3.43 8.16 6.85
N LEU A 57 3.26 7.38 7.93
CA LEU A 57 1.98 6.75 8.26
C LEU A 57 0.90 7.80 8.55
N GLU A 58 1.24 8.80 9.36
CA GLU A 58 0.33 9.91 9.64
C GLU A 58 -0.03 10.70 8.38
N TYR A 59 0.90 10.84 7.43
CA TYR A 59 0.62 11.50 6.15
C TYR A 59 -0.31 10.65 5.27
N SER A 60 -0.06 9.34 5.16
CA SER A 60 -0.90 8.39 4.41
C SER A 60 -2.34 8.37 4.94
N ILE A 61 -2.52 8.35 6.27
CA ILE A 61 -3.84 8.43 6.90
C ILE A 61 -4.55 9.75 6.50
N LYS A 62 -3.82 10.87 6.47
CA LYS A 62 -4.37 12.18 6.05
C LYS A 62 -4.73 12.22 4.56
N GLN A 63 -3.98 11.54 3.70
CA GLN A 63 -4.29 11.44 2.27
C GLN A 63 -5.64 10.74 2.08
N ILE A 64 -5.83 9.56 2.70
CA ILE A 64 -7.08 8.81 2.56
C ILE A 64 -8.26 9.57 3.16
N ALA A 65 -8.12 10.12 4.36
CA ALA A 65 -9.21 10.85 5.03
C ALA A 65 -9.66 12.11 4.28
N LYS A 66 -8.81 12.67 3.40
CA LYS A 66 -9.14 13.84 2.57
C LYS A 66 -9.57 13.47 1.15
N SER A 67 -9.42 12.21 0.75
CA SER A 67 -9.66 11.83 -0.63
C SER A 67 -11.15 11.79 -0.95
N ASP A 68 -11.47 12.02 -2.22
CA ASP A 68 -12.78 11.70 -2.74
C ASP A 68 -12.93 10.18 -2.94
N ASN A 69 -14.12 9.77 -3.40
CA ASN A 69 -14.44 8.36 -3.61
C ASN A 69 -13.65 7.73 -4.77
N ASN A 70 -13.07 8.46 -5.71
CA ASN A 70 -12.31 7.89 -6.83
C ASN A 70 -10.81 8.22 -6.66
N ALA A 71 -10.11 7.39 -5.90
CA ALA A 71 -8.72 7.63 -5.53
C ALA A 71 -7.87 6.38 -5.70
N ILE A 72 -6.63 6.56 -6.14
CA ILE A 72 -5.60 5.52 -6.22
C ILE A 72 -4.43 5.95 -5.35
N PHE A 73 -4.08 5.13 -4.36
CA PHE A 73 -2.95 5.37 -3.46
C PHE A 73 -1.78 4.44 -3.81
N ASP A 74 -0.61 5.01 -4.10
CA ASP A 74 0.63 4.27 -4.37
C ASP A 74 1.06 3.40 -3.18
N ARG A 75 0.70 3.84 -1.96
CA ARG A 75 0.96 3.13 -0.71
C ARG A 75 -0.26 3.09 0.19
N CYS A 76 -0.31 2.04 0.99
CA CYS A 76 -1.32 1.87 2.01
C CYS A 76 -0.72 2.11 3.40
N PRO A 77 -1.46 2.70 4.36
CA PRO A 77 -1.02 2.81 5.76
C PRO A 77 -0.49 1.49 6.36
N VAL A 78 -1.01 0.35 5.92
CA VAL A 78 -0.55 -0.97 6.40
C VAL A 78 0.91 -1.27 6.02
N ASP A 79 1.40 -0.74 4.90
CA ASP A 79 2.83 -0.84 4.50
C ASP A 79 3.73 -0.27 5.59
N LEU A 80 3.39 0.94 6.01
CA LEU A 80 4.17 1.72 6.95
C LEU A 80 4.07 1.13 8.36
N LEU A 81 2.89 0.60 8.73
CA LEU A 81 2.71 -0.14 9.97
C LEU A 81 3.62 -1.38 10.02
N ALA A 82 3.71 -2.13 8.92
CA ALA A 82 4.58 -3.30 8.83
C ALA A 82 6.07 -2.92 8.96
N TYR A 83 6.49 -1.83 8.32
CA TYR A 83 7.86 -1.30 8.47
C TYR A 83 8.17 -0.85 9.90
N ILE A 84 7.24 -0.17 10.58
CA ILE A 84 7.43 0.22 11.99
C ILE A 84 7.60 -1.02 12.86
N GLN A 85 6.73 -2.02 12.71
CA GLN A 85 6.81 -3.26 13.49
C GLN A 85 8.08 -4.07 13.20
N ALA A 86 8.59 -4.05 11.96
CA ALA A 86 9.83 -4.73 11.62
C ALA A 86 11.09 -3.99 12.10
N THR A 87 11.03 -2.67 12.27
CA THR A 87 12.17 -1.84 12.68
C THR A 87 12.26 -1.60 14.18
N ASP A 88 11.12 -1.51 14.87
CA ASP A 88 11.05 -1.38 16.32
C ASP A 88 9.81 -2.09 16.87
N ASP A 89 10.04 -3.28 17.43
CA ASP A 89 8.99 -4.11 18.05
C ASP A 89 8.61 -3.65 19.47
N THR A 90 9.28 -2.63 20.01
CA THR A 90 9.05 -2.10 21.36
C THR A 90 8.04 -0.96 21.40
N LEU A 91 7.73 -0.36 20.24
CA LEU A 91 6.74 0.71 20.13
C LEU A 91 5.33 0.18 20.44
N ASN A 92 4.62 0.88 21.34
CA ASN A 92 3.22 0.57 21.59
C ASN A 92 2.35 1.12 20.45
N LEU A 93 2.12 0.29 19.44
CA LEU A 93 1.34 0.63 18.26
C LEU A 93 -0.18 0.51 18.48
N GLN A 94 -0.68 0.15 19.66
CA GLN A 94 -2.13 -0.08 19.86
C GLN A 94 -2.99 1.14 19.48
N SER A 95 -2.56 2.34 19.88
CA SER A 95 -3.29 3.57 19.55
C SER A 95 -3.18 3.95 18.07
N ILE A 96 -2.12 3.52 17.39
CA ILE A 96 -1.89 3.76 15.96
C ILE A 96 -2.69 2.74 15.15
N PHE A 97 -2.70 1.48 15.56
CA PHE A 97 -3.46 0.41 14.95
C PHE A 97 -4.94 0.76 14.84
N GLY A 98 -5.55 1.29 15.91
CA GLY A 98 -6.95 1.73 15.84
C GLY A 98 -7.20 2.86 14.82
N LYS A 99 -6.23 3.77 14.61
CA LYS A 99 -6.33 4.79 13.55
C LYS A 99 -6.18 4.17 12.17
N VAL A 100 -5.25 3.23 12.01
CA VAL A 100 -5.04 2.50 10.75
C VAL A 100 -6.31 1.71 10.41
N GLN A 101 -6.86 0.96 11.35
CA GLN A 101 -8.09 0.20 11.15
C GLN A 101 -9.24 1.09 10.66
N ASN A 102 -9.48 2.24 11.32
CA ASN A 102 -10.54 3.15 10.89
C ASN A 102 -10.34 3.69 9.47
N VAL A 103 -9.10 3.98 9.06
CA VAL A 103 -8.85 4.46 7.69
C VAL A 103 -8.85 3.33 6.66
N MET A 104 -8.55 2.09 7.07
CA MET A 104 -8.66 0.92 6.20
C MET A 104 -10.12 0.63 5.82
N GLU A 105 -11.08 0.92 6.71
CA GLU A 105 -12.53 0.85 6.40
C GLU A 105 -12.96 1.83 5.29
N GLU A 106 -12.15 2.87 5.03
CA GLU A 106 -12.39 3.83 3.95
C GLU A 106 -11.88 3.35 2.58
N ILE A 107 -11.11 2.27 2.53
CA ILE A 107 -10.54 1.72 1.30
C ILE A 107 -11.47 0.62 0.77
N ASP A 108 -11.92 0.79 -0.48
CA ASP A 108 -12.87 -0.14 -1.11
C ASP A 108 -12.17 -1.38 -1.70
N LEU A 109 -10.90 -1.25 -2.10
CA LEU A 109 -10.11 -2.34 -2.67
C LEU A 109 -8.64 -2.20 -2.31
N LEU A 110 -8.09 -3.23 -1.68
CA LEU A 110 -6.67 -3.37 -1.40
C LEU A 110 -5.99 -4.27 -2.43
N ILE A 111 -4.96 -3.75 -3.10
CA ILE A 111 -4.15 -4.51 -4.06
C ILE A 111 -2.86 -4.90 -3.36
N PHE A 112 -2.69 -6.18 -3.06
CA PHE A 112 -1.45 -6.69 -2.47
C PHE A 112 -0.49 -7.18 -3.56
N VAL A 113 0.72 -6.64 -3.54
CA VAL A 113 1.80 -6.99 -4.44
C VAL A 113 2.91 -7.70 -3.63
N PRO A 114 2.91 -9.04 -3.60
CA PRO A 114 3.87 -9.81 -2.81
C PRO A 114 5.25 -9.81 -3.45
N ILE A 115 6.25 -10.24 -2.68
CA ILE A 115 7.49 -10.78 -3.26
C ILE A 115 7.15 -12.11 -3.95
N GLU A 116 7.48 -12.23 -5.24
CA GLU A 116 7.24 -13.45 -6.02
C GLU A 116 8.41 -14.44 -5.89
N GLU A 117 8.15 -15.73 -6.14
CA GLU A 117 9.18 -16.77 -6.21
C GLU A 117 9.26 -17.36 -7.64
N PRO A 118 10.37 -17.18 -8.38
CA PRO A 118 11.56 -16.40 -8.03
C PRO A 118 11.29 -14.89 -8.00
N ASP A 119 12.06 -14.14 -7.21
CA ASP A 119 11.92 -12.69 -7.10
C ASP A 119 12.21 -12.02 -8.45
N ILE A 120 11.18 -11.39 -9.01
CA ILE A 120 11.20 -10.80 -10.35
C ILE A 120 11.92 -9.44 -10.34
N ILE A 121 12.01 -8.79 -9.18
CA ILE A 121 12.67 -7.49 -9.02
C ILE A 121 13.91 -7.66 -8.17
N SER A 122 15.08 -7.56 -8.80
CA SER A 122 16.36 -7.70 -8.12
C SER A 122 16.52 -6.69 -6.98
N CYS A 123 16.65 -7.18 -5.76
CA CYS A 123 17.05 -6.38 -4.60
C CYS A 123 18.55 -6.59 -4.34
N SER A 124 19.31 -5.50 -4.24
CA SER A 124 20.73 -5.57 -3.91
C SER A 124 20.91 -5.75 -2.39
N VAL A 125 22.07 -6.28 -1.97
CA VAL A 125 22.34 -6.56 -0.54
C VAL A 125 22.34 -5.29 0.32
N SER A 126 22.66 -4.13 -0.27
CA SER A 126 22.61 -2.82 0.38
C SER A 126 21.20 -2.32 0.71
N GLU A 127 20.16 -3.04 0.30
CA GLU A 127 18.75 -2.61 0.42
C GLU A 127 17.99 -3.43 1.46
N LEU A 128 18.72 -4.03 2.40
CA LEU A 128 18.16 -4.78 3.53
C LEU A 128 17.18 -5.90 3.07
N PRO A 129 17.65 -6.87 2.26
CA PRO A 129 16.79 -7.93 1.73
C PRO A 129 16.05 -8.72 2.82
N GLU A 130 16.68 -8.97 3.98
CA GLU A 130 16.04 -9.66 5.12
C GLU A 130 14.85 -8.87 5.67
N LEU A 131 14.99 -7.55 5.83
CA LEU A 131 13.90 -6.67 6.24
C LEU A 131 12.75 -6.71 5.24
N ARG A 132 13.05 -6.77 3.94
CA ARG A 132 12.03 -6.87 2.89
C ARG A 132 11.19 -8.13 3.04
N TYR A 133 11.80 -9.31 3.21
CA TYR A 133 11.04 -10.55 3.41
C TYR A 133 10.26 -10.54 4.73
N GLN A 134 10.86 -10.05 5.82
CA GLN A 134 10.18 -9.91 7.11
C GLN A 134 8.93 -9.02 7.00
N VAL A 135 9.02 -7.92 6.26
CA VAL A 135 7.86 -7.03 6.02
C VAL A 135 6.81 -7.70 5.14
N ASP A 136 7.17 -8.56 4.16
CA ASP A 136 6.18 -9.31 3.37
C ASP A 136 5.36 -10.24 4.28
N ASP A 137 6.03 -10.95 5.19
CA ASP A 137 5.40 -11.84 6.16
C ASP A 137 4.48 -11.06 7.11
N ILE A 138 4.98 -9.96 7.70
CA ILE A 138 4.17 -9.10 8.59
C ILE A 138 2.97 -8.52 7.83
N LEU A 139 3.13 -8.12 6.57
CA LEU A 139 2.03 -7.60 5.77
C LEU A 139 0.92 -8.64 5.56
N ARG A 140 1.27 -9.91 5.32
CA ARG A 140 0.28 -10.98 5.17
C ARG A 140 -0.55 -11.15 6.44
N ASP A 141 0.12 -11.14 7.58
CA ASP A 141 -0.55 -11.24 8.88
C ASP A 141 -1.45 -10.03 9.12
N LEU A 142 -0.93 -8.81 8.95
CA LEU A 142 -1.70 -7.57 9.16
C LEU A 142 -2.90 -7.46 8.21
N ILE A 143 -2.73 -7.77 6.92
CA ILE A 143 -3.84 -7.73 5.95
C ILE A 143 -4.93 -8.71 6.34
N SER A 144 -4.58 -9.87 6.90
CA SER A 144 -5.58 -10.87 7.35
C SER A 144 -6.42 -10.41 8.55
N ASP A 145 -5.93 -9.44 9.32
CA ASP A 145 -6.65 -8.86 10.45
C ASP A 145 -7.66 -7.78 10.02
N PHE A 146 -7.57 -7.26 8.79
CA PHE A 146 -8.51 -6.27 8.24
C PHE A 146 -9.61 -6.96 7.42
N ASP A 147 -10.88 -6.62 7.70
CA ASP A 147 -12.02 -7.04 6.89
C ASP A 147 -12.16 -6.13 5.66
N ILE A 148 -11.24 -6.29 4.70
CA ILE A 148 -11.14 -5.47 3.49
C ILE A 148 -11.16 -6.34 2.23
N GLU A 149 -11.86 -5.85 1.20
CA GLU A 149 -11.83 -6.48 -0.12
C GLU A 149 -10.41 -6.40 -0.70
N MET A 150 -9.79 -7.55 -0.96
CA MET A 150 -8.38 -7.63 -1.35
C MET A 150 -8.16 -8.52 -2.57
N ILE A 151 -7.16 -8.16 -3.37
CA ILE A 151 -6.60 -9.02 -4.42
C ILE A 151 -5.07 -9.07 -4.33
N GLU A 152 -4.53 -10.29 -4.25
CA GLU A 152 -3.09 -10.54 -4.46
C GLU A 152 -2.83 -10.63 -5.97
N VAL A 153 -1.90 -9.83 -6.49
CA VAL A 153 -1.56 -9.79 -7.92
C VAL A 153 -0.16 -10.34 -8.19
N LYS A 154 0.00 -11.07 -9.29
CA LYS A 154 1.27 -11.70 -9.69
C LYS A 154 1.61 -11.50 -11.16
N GLY A 155 2.86 -11.75 -11.51
CA GLY A 155 3.35 -11.67 -12.88
C GLY A 155 3.81 -10.27 -13.27
N ASN A 156 3.94 -10.04 -14.57
CA ASN A 156 4.39 -8.75 -15.09
C ASN A 156 3.31 -7.65 -14.95
N LEU A 157 3.71 -6.40 -15.18
CA LEU A 157 2.84 -5.23 -15.05
C LEU A 157 1.50 -5.37 -15.80
N SER A 158 1.50 -5.88 -17.04
CA SER A 158 0.28 -6.06 -17.83
C SER A 158 -0.63 -7.13 -17.22
N GLU A 159 -0.06 -8.25 -16.76
CA GLU A 159 -0.80 -9.33 -16.08
C GLU A 159 -1.44 -8.83 -14.78
N ARG A 160 -0.71 -8.04 -13.99
CA ARG A 160 -1.23 -7.44 -12.74
C ARG A 160 -2.38 -6.47 -13.02
N LEU A 161 -2.23 -5.58 -14.02
CA LEU A 161 -3.31 -4.66 -14.42
C LEU A 161 -4.57 -5.39 -14.88
N ASN A 162 -4.41 -6.47 -15.66
CA ASN A 162 -5.55 -7.29 -16.08
C ASN A 162 -6.27 -7.96 -14.90
N GLN A 163 -5.53 -8.46 -13.91
CA GLN A 163 -6.11 -9.01 -12.68
C GLN A 163 -6.93 -7.96 -11.91
N ILE A 164 -6.38 -6.76 -11.74
CA ILE A 164 -7.03 -5.64 -11.06
C ILE A 164 -8.30 -5.21 -11.80
N GLN A 165 -8.22 -5.02 -13.12
CA GLN A 165 -9.38 -4.65 -13.94
C GLN A 165 -10.51 -5.66 -13.81
N ASN A 166 -10.20 -6.96 -13.95
CA ASN A 166 -11.18 -8.02 -13.79
C ASN A 166 -11.84 -8.00 -12.40
N LYS A 167 -11.07 -7.71 -11.35
CA LYS A 167 -11.58 -7.60 -9.98
C LYS A 167 -12.52 -6.41 -9.81
N ILE A 168 -12.13 -5.24 -10.33
CA ILE A 168 -12.96 -4.03 -10.32
C ILE A 168 -14.27 -4.27 -11.08
N ASP A 169 -14.21 -4.91 -12.24
CA ASP A 169 -15.40 -5.23 -13.04
C ASP A 169 -16.34 -6.20 -12.31
N GLN A 170 -15.79 -7.19 -11.59
CA GLN A 170 -16.56 -8.10 -10.73
C GLN A 170 -17.26 -7.36 -9.59
N ILE A 171 -16.52 -6.50 -8.88
CA ILE A 171 -17.06 -5.68 -7.78
C ILE A 171 -18.20 -4.80 -8.30
N ASN A 172 -17.96 -4.07 -9.39
CA ASN A 172 -18.97 -3.21 -9.99
C ASN A 172 -20.21 -4.00 -10.45
N SER A 173 -20.02 -5.19 -11.03
CA SER A 173 -21.12 -6.04 -11.48
C SER A 173 -22.01 -6.52 -10.33
N LEU A 174 -21.43 -6.81 -9.15
CA LEU A 174 -22.20 -7.18 -7.96
C LEU A 174 -23.10 -6.03 -7.49
N TYR A 175 -22.60 -4.78 -7.54
CA TYR A 175 -23.39 -3.59 -7.19
C TYR A 175 -24.58 -3.32 -8.14
N TYR A 176 -24.57 -3.85 -9.37
CA TYR A 176 -25.70 -3.74 -10.30
C TYR A 176 -26.76 -4.83 -10.12
N ILE A 177 -26.46 -5.92 -9.41
CA ILE A 177 -27.41 -7.02 -9.16
C ILE A 177 -28.27 -6.75 -7.92
N ASP A 178 -27.79 -5.94 -6.98
CA ASP A 178 -28.49 -5.58 -5.72
C ASP A 178 -29.34 -4.29 -5.80
N LYS A 179 -29.64 -3.77 -7.00
CA LYS A 179 -30.59 -2.66 -7.24
C LYS A 179 -31.77 -3.09 -8.10
#